data_AF-A0A093CPU6-F1
#
_entry.id   AF-A0A093CPU6-F1
#
_cell.length_a   1.000
_cell.length_b   1.000
_cell.length_c   1.000
_cell.angle_alpha   90.00
_cell.angle_beta   90.00
_cell.angle_gamma   90.00
#
_symmetry.space_group_name_H-M   'P 1'
#
loop_
_entity.id
_entity.type
_entity.pdbx_description
1 polymer ?
#
loop_
_entity_poly.entity_id
_entity_poly.type
_entity_poly.pdbx_seq_one_letter_code
_entity_poly.pdbx_strand_id
1 'polypeptide(L)'
;SGESGAGKTESTKLLLQHIMNLCKGNSQLEQQILQVNPLLEAFGNAQTVMNDNSSRFGKYIQLRFQKNTVRGAKLNEYLLEKSRVVQQDAGERNFHIFYYMFAGLSSEEKEMFGLLDPSLYRYISGRFGTQDVAQRWKHKYQEVCNALDMVGFQEQEQVDMQAILAGVLSLGNVTFEPEESNGSVKVSEASRGWLKATAVSQVNVLSQLVCRVPCSPWSPSVSCCCSLCADARDSIAKVAYGRVFGWIVCKINELLAENVDPEVELREIGILDIFGFENFAVNRFEQLCINLANEQLQHFFNH
;
A
#
# COMPACT_ATOMS: atom_id res chain seq x y z
N SER A 1 21.66 -7.75 -1.05
CA SER A 1 21.47 -6.53 -1.85
C SER A 1 21.26 -6.93 -3.32
N GLY A 2 20.95 -5.97 -4.20
CA GLY A 2 20.82 -6.21 -5.64
C GLY A 2 19.77 -5.32 -6.30
N GLU A 3 19.82 -5.23 -7.63
CA GLU A 3 18.88 -4.48 -8.46
C GLU A 3 17.43 -4.99 -8.33
N SER A 4 16.47 -4.18 -8.79
CA SER A 4 15.07 -4.60 -8.87
C SER A 4 14.93 -5.88 -9.71
N GLY A 5 14.27 -6.91 -9.19
CA GLY A 5 14.15 -8.23 -9.85
C GLY A 5 15.25 -9.25 -9.53
N ALA A 6 16.31 -8.89 -8.79
CA ALA A 6 17.43 -9.81 -8.49
C ALA A 6 17.12 -10.97 -7.51
N GLY A 7 15.86 -11.15 -7.07
CA GLY A 7 15.47 -12.24 -6.16
C GLY A 7 15.71 -11.97 -4.66
N LYS A 8 15.82 -10.71 -4.24
CA LYS A 8 16.00 -10.32 -2.82
C LYS A 8 14.89 -10.86 -1.92
N THR A 9 13.64 -10.60 -2.29
CA THR A 9 12.46 -11.03 -1.54
C THR A 9 12.34 -12.56 -1.46
N GLU A 10 12.64 -13.27 -2.55
CA GLU A 10 12.65 -14.74 -2.56
C GLU A 10 13.78 -15.30 -1.68
N SER A 11 14.96 -14.68 -1.69
CA SER A 11 16.07 -15.06 -0.81
C SER A 11 15.70 -14.87 0.66
N THR A 12 15.02 -13.77 1.01
CA THR A 12 14.51 -13.53 2.37
C THR A 12 13.51 -14.60 2.80
N LYS A 13 12.58 -14.99 1.91
CA LYS A 13 11.61 -16.07 2.19
C LYS A 13 12.31 -17.40 2.47
N LEU A 14 13.27 -17.79 1.62
CA LEU A 14 14.02 -19.04 1.79
C LEU A 14 14.88 -19.03 3.07
N LEU A 15 15.51 -17.90 3.39
CA LEU A 15 16.29 -17.75 4.61
C LEU A 15 15.41 -17.90 5.86
N LEU A 16 14.24 -17.23 5.87
CA LEU A 16 13.26 -17.38 6.94
C LEU A 16 12.83 -18.84 7.10
N GLN A 17 12.43 -19.51 6.01
CA GLN A 17 12.07 -20.92 6.03
C GLN A 17 13.18 -21.81 6.59
N HIS A 18 14.44 -21.53 6.22
CA HIS A 18 15.59 -22.29 6.71
C HIS A 18 15.82 -22.09 8.21
N ILE A 19 15.78 -20.84 8.70
CA ILE A 19 15.93 -20.54 10.14
C ILE A 19 14.84 -21.23 10.95
N MET A 20 13.58 -21.14 10.49
CA MET A 20 12.45 -21.80 11.16
C MET A 20 12.66 -23.31 11.26
N ASN A 21 13.03 -23.97 10.14
CA ASN A 21 13.32 -25.41 10.13
C ASN A 21 14.44 -25.82 11.11
N LEU A 22 15.47 -24.99 11.29
CA LEU A 22 16.59 -25.27 12.20
C LEU A 22 16.20 -25.12 13.68
N CYS A 23 15.33 -24.17 14.00
CA CYS A 23 14.96 -23.85 15.38
C CYS A 23 14.05 -24.89 16.05
N LYS A 24 13.52 -25.87 15.29
CA LYS A 24 12.53 -26.87 15.77
C LYS A 24 11.40 -26.20 16.56
N GLY A 25 11.06 -24.96 16.20
CA GLY A 25 10.11 -24.12 16.93
C GLY A 25 8.68 -24.60 16.70
N ASN A 26 7.75 -24.17 17.55
CA ASN A 26 6.32 -24.43 17.33
C ASN A 26 5.91 -23.96 15.92
N SER A 27 5.35 -24.86 15.13
CA SER A 27 4.94 -24.65 13.73
C SER A 27 4.05 -23.41 13.53
N GLN A 28 3.31 -23.00 14.56
CA GLN A 28 2.33 -21.93 14.45
C GLN A 28 2.95 -20.55 14.19
N LEU A 29 3.98 -20.15 14.95
CA LEU A 29 4.62 -18.83 14.76
C LEU A 29 5.39 -18.77 13.44
N GLU A 30 5.99 -19.89 13.05
CA GLU A 30 6.70 -20.03 11.77
C GLU A 30 5.72 -19.88 10.60
N GLN A 31 4.57 -20.56 10.68
CA GLN A 31 3.50 -20.40 9.69
C GLN A 31 2.97 -18.97 9.66
N GLN A 32 2.76 -18.33 10.81
CA GLN A 32 2.32 -16.94 10.88
C GLN A 32 3.28 -15.98 10.15
N ILE A 33 4.60 -16.10 10.38
CA ILE A 33 5.61 -15.26 9.71
C ILE A 33 5.60 -15.44 8.17
N LEU A 34 5.35 -16.66 7.69
CA LEU A 34 5.31 -16.90 6.24
C LEU A 34 3.99 -16.46 5.61
N GLN A 35 2.88 -16.63 6.33
CA GLN A 35 1.51 -16.34 5.87
C GLN A 35 1.17 -14.85 5.87
N VAL A 36 1.98 -13.98 6.50
CA VAL A 36 1.82 -12.52 6.36
C VAL A 36 2.38 -11.96 5.04
N ASN A 37 3.21 -12.72 4.32
CA ASN A 37 3.82 -12.22 3.08
C ASN A 37 2.80 -11.92 1.97
N PRO A 38 1.80 -12.78 1.67
CA PRO A 38 0.77 -12.45 0.69
C PRO A 38 0.08 -11.11 0.99
N LEU A 39 -0.15 -10.81 2.26
CA LEU A 39 -0.75 -9.56 2.71
C LEU A 39 0.19 -8.37 2.47
N LEU A 40 1.46 -8.48 2.86
CA LEU A 40 2.46 -7.44 2.61
C LEU A 40 2.72 -7.21 1.11
N GLU A 41 2.74 -8.26 0.30
CA GLU A 41 2.91 -8.15 -1.15
C GLU A 41 1.68 -7.52 -1.81
N ALA A 42 0.47 -7.89 -1.39
CA ALA A 42 -0.75 -7.30 -1.96
C ALA A 42 -0.81 -5.77 -1.75
N PHE A 43 -0.40 -5.29 -0.58
CA PHE A 43 -0.48 -3.86 -0.24
C PHE A 43 0.82 -3.08 -0.47
N GLY A 44 1.97 -3.76 -0.53
CA GLY A 44 3.29 -3.14 -0.61
C GLY A 44 4.00 -3.34 -1.95
N ASN A 45 3.53 -4.26 -2.80
CA ASN A 45 4.15 -4.53 -4.09
C ASN A 45 3.28 -4.05 -5.25
N ALA A 46 3.95 -3.78 -6.36
CA ALA A 46 3.32 -3.38 -7.61
C ALA A 46 4.15 -3.83 -8.81
N GLN A 47 3.49 -3.87 -9.98
CA GLN A 47 4.17 -4.13 -11.25
C GLN A 47 4.88 -2.86 -11.74
N THR A 48 6.18 -2.98 -12.00
CA THR A 48 7.01 -2.00 -12.71
C THR A 48 7.48 -2.58 -14.06
N VAL A 49 8.17 -1.77 -14.86
CA VAL A 49 8.75 -2.22 -16.14
C VAL A 49 9.78 -3.35 -15.94
N MET A 50 10.45 -3.38 -14.78
CA MET A 50 11.54 -4.31 -14.48
C MET A 50 11.08 -5.56 -13.72
N ASN A 51 10.00 -5.47 -12.95
CA ASN A 51 9.55 -6.55 -12.08
C ASN A 51 8.03 -6.49 -11.87
N ASP A 52 7.35 -7.60 -12.18
CA ASP A 52 5.90 -7.72 -12.03
C ASP A 52 5.41 -7.72 -10.57
N ASN A 53 6.29 -8.01 -9.61
CA ASN A 53 6.03 -8.01 -8.17
C ASN A 53 7.12 -7.20 -7.43
N SER A 54 7.34 -5.95 -7.84
CA SER A 54 8.34 -5.07 -7.25
C SER A 54 7.91 -4.59 -5.86
N SER A 55 8.74 -4.85 -4.85
CA SER A 55 8.56 -4.31 -3.50
C SER A 55 8.72 -2.79 -3.52
N ARG A 56 7.65 -2.07 -3.15
CA ARG A 56 7.62 -0.59 -3.10
C ARG A 56 7.68 -0.06 -1.67
N PHE A 57 8.23 -0.86 -0.77
CA PHE A 57 8.56 -0.52 0.61
C PHE A 57 9.78 -1.33 1.05
N GLY A 58 10.50 -0.84 2.05
CA GLY A 58 11.53 -1.59 2.76
C GLY A 58 10.95 -2.38 3.91
N LYS A 59 11.41 -3.61 4.07
CA LYS A 59 10.98 -4.56 5.09
C LYS A 59 12.18 -4.95 5.95
N TYR A 60 12.09 -4.75 7.26
CA TYR A 60 13.05 -5.27 8.22
C TYR A 60 12.35 -6.17 9.23
N ILE A 61 12.67 -7.46 9.21
CA ILE A 61 12.11 -8.46 10.12
C ILE A 61 13.16 -8.77 11.18
N GLN A 62 12.87 -8.45 12.43
CA GLN A 62 13.66 -8.83 13.59
C GLN A 62 13.08 -10.09 14.20
N LEU A 63 13.76 -11.22 14.04
CA LEU A 63 13.42 -12.45 14.73
C LEU A 63 14.02 -12.43 16.13
N ARG A 64 13.21 -12.67 17.17
CA ARG A 64 13.66 -12.72 18.56
C ARG A 64 13.75 -14.15 19.05
N PHE A 65 14.88 -14.48 19.65
CA PHE A 65 15.23 -15.82 20.09
C PHE A 65 15.47 -15.87 21.58
N GLN A 66 14.93 -16.91 22.20
CA GLN A 66 15.37 -17.35 23.52
C GLN A 66 16.10 -18.69 23.35
N LYS A 67 17.40 -18.70 23.66
CA LYS A 67 18.29 -19.82 23.34
C LYS A 67 18.29 -20.10 21.83
N ASN A 68 17.72 -21.23 21.40
CA ASN A 68 17.68 -21.66 19.99
C ASN A 68 16.25 -21.67 19.41
N THR A 69 15.28 -21.07 20.11
CA THR A 69 13.87 -21.08 19.71
C THR A 69 13.38 -19.66 19.45
N VAL A 70 12.67 -19.49 18.34
CA VAL A 70 12.02 -18.23 17.99
C VAL A 70 10.86 -17.99 18.96
N ARG A 71 10.84 -16.83 19.61
CA ARG A 71 9.80 -16.43 20.57
C ARG A 71 8.84 -15.40 20.00
N GLY A 72 9.27 -14.66 18.99
CA GLY A 72 8.46 -13.67 18.30
C GLY A 72 9.24 -13.02 17.18
N ALA A 73 8.59 -12.10 16.50
CA ALA A 73 9.19 -11.30 15.46
C ALA A 73 8.62 -9.88 15.48
N LYS A 74 9.43 -8.92 15.05
CA LYS A 74 9.01 -7.54 14.81
C LYS A 74 9.29 -7.15 13.38
N LEU A 75 8.26 -6.68 12.70
CA LEU A 75 8.29 -6.13 11.37
C LEU A 75 8.36 -4.61 11.45
N ASN A 76 9.38 -4.01 10.85
CA ASN A 76 9.45 -2.57 10.62
C ASN A 76 9.38 -2.30 9.12
N GLU A 77 8.50 -1.40 8.73
CA GLU A 77 8.30 -0.93 7.37
C GLU A 77 9.00 0.43 7.14
N TYR A 78 9.60 0.59 5.97
CA TYR A 78 10.30 1.81 5.57
C TYR A 78 9.83 2.29 4.21
N LEU A 79 9.59 3.60 4.10
CA LEU A 79 9.41 4.29 2.81
C LEU A 79 8.46 3.59 1.83
N LEU A 80 7.23 3.31 2.25
CA LEU A 80 6.17 2.94 1.30
C LEU A 80 6.04 4.05 0.24
N GLU A 81 6.11 3.67 -1.04
CA GLU A 81 5.99 4.57 -2.19
C GLU A 81 4.55 5.07 -2.36
N LYS A 82 4.11 5.95 -1.45
CA LYS A 82 2.72 6.45 -1.42
C LYS A 82 2.31 7.15 -2.71
N SER A 83 3.23 7.78 -3.44
CA SER A 83 2.93 8.43 -4.72
C SER A 83 2.33 7.49 -5.75
N ARG A 84 2.69 6.20 -5.72
CA ARG A 84 2.13 5.16 -6.58
C ARG A 84 0.60 5.05 -6.47
N VAL A 85 0.02 5.40 -5.33
CA VAL A 85 -1.44 5.36 -5.13
C VAL A 85 -2.16 6.25 -6.13
N VAL A 86 -1.59 7.40 -6.49
CA VAL A 86 -2.28 8.43 -7.28
C VAL A 86 -1.75 8.57 -8.71
N GLN A 87 -0.52 8.11 -8.95
CA GLN A 87 0.16 8.23 -10.24
C GLN A 87 1.07 7.02 -10.47
N GLN A 88 1.05 6.50 -11.70
CA GLN A 88 1.94 5.44 -12.15
C GLN A 88 2.59 5.85 -13.47
N ASP A 89 3.82 5.40 -13.71
CA ASP A 89 4.49 5.62 -14.99
C ASP A 89 3.94 4.66 -16.07
N ALA A 90 4.25 4.96 -17.32
CA ALA A 90 3.74 4.20 -18.46
C ALA A 90 4.20 2.73 -18.40
N GLY A 91 3.23 1.82 -18.44
CA GLY A 91 3.48 0.37 -18.34
C GLY A 91 3.50 -0.16 -16.91
N GLU A 92 3.41 0.70 -15.90
CA GLU A 92 3.32 0.30 -14.50
C GLU A 92 1.88 0.18 -14.01
N ARG A 93 1.71 -0.47 -12.85
CA ARG A 93 0.44 -0.58 -12.15
C ARG A 93 0.50 0.03 -10.77
N ASN A 94 -0.68 0.28 -10.20
CA ASN A 94 -0.82 0.60 -8.79
C ASN A 94 -0.56 -0.66 -7.93
N PHE A 95 -0.69 -0.55 -6.61
CA PHE A 95 -0.57 -1.70 -5.70
C PHE A 95 -1.55 -2.82 -6.06
N HIS A 96 -1.09 -4.06 -5.88
CA HIS A 96 -1.82 -5.25 -6.31
C HIS A 96 -3.22 -5.37 -5.69
N ILE A 97 -3.39 -4.94 -4.44
CA ILE A 97 -4.66 -5.04 -3.71
C ILE A 97 -5.83 -4.40 -4.46
N PHE A 98 -5.64 -3.27 -5.16
CA PHE A 98 -6.72 -2.65 -5.92
C PHE A 98 -7.25 -3.57 -7.02
N TYR A 99 -6.34 -4.25 -7.73
CA TYR A 99 -6.69 -5.20 -8.79
C TYR A 99 -7.28 -6.49 -8.23
N TYR A 100 -6.73 -6.98 -7.12
CA TYR A 100 -7.22 -8.16 -6.42
C TYR A 100 -8.65 -7.94 -5.92
N MET A 101 -8.92 -6.79 -5.32
CA MET A 101 -10.25 -6.39 -4.84
C MET A 101 -11.28 -6.37 -5.97
N PHE A 102 -10.97 -5.75 -7.12
CA PHE A 102 -11.87 -5.77 -8.28
C PHE A 102 -12.11 -7.18 -8.84
N ALA A 103 -11.11 -8.05 -8.83
CA ALA A 103 -11.24 -9.42 -9.32
C ALA A 103 -11.96 -10.36 -8.33
N GLY A 104 -11.79 -10.10 -7.04
CA GLY A 104 -12.18 -11.00 -5.95
C GLY A 104 -13.57 -10.73 -5.38
N LEU A 105 -13.96 -9.45 -5.23
CA LEU A 105 -15.25 -9.09 -4.68
C LEU A 105 -16.43 -9.58 -5.54
N SER A 106 -17.49 -10.00 -4.86
CA SER A 106 -18.78 -10.34 -5.46
C SER A 106 -19.45 -9.11 -6.09
N SER A 107 -20.47 -9.33 -6.91
CA SER A 107 -21.24 -8.23 -7.49
C SER A 107 -21.99 -7.43 -6.40
N GLU A 108 -22.51 -8.13 -5.39
CA GLU A 108 -23.19 -7.50 -4.25
C GLU A 108 -22.23 -6.66 -3.40
N GLU A 109 -21.02 -7.17 -3.12
CA GLU A 109 -20.00 -6.43 -2.37
C GLU A 109 -19.52 -5.20 -3.15
N LYS A 110 -19.32 -5.32 -4.46
CA LYS A 110 -18.98 -4.17 -5.31
C LYS A 110 -20.07 -3.10 -5.26
N GLU A 111 -21.33 -3.48 -5.33
CA GLU A 111 -22.44 -2.54 -5.18
C GLU A 111 -22.45 -1.88 -3.79
N MET A 112 -22.25 -2.67 -2.73
CA MET A 112 -22.16 -2.17 -1.35
C MET A 112 -21.06 -1.12 -1.17
N PHE A 113 -19.89 -1.32 -1.80
CA PHE A 113 -18.78 -0.36 -1.77
C PHE A 113 -18.85 0.74 -2.83
N GLY A 114 -19.89 0.75 -3.67
CA GLY A 114 -20.01 1.71 -4.78
C GLY A 114 -18.92 1.55 -5.85
N LEU A 115 -18.37 0.34 -6.00
CA LEU A 115 -17.38 0.02 -7.00
C LEU A 115 -18.05 -0.20 -8.37
N LEU A 116 -17.68 0.66 -9.33
CA LEU A 116 -18.11 0.57 -10.73
C LEU A 116 -17.07 -0.20 -11.56
N ASP A 117 -17.17 -0.11 -12.88
CA ASP A 117 -16.21 -0.71 -13.78
C ASP A 117 -14.77 -0.19 -13.50
N PRO A 118 -13.75 -1.06 -13.39
CA PRO A 118 -12.38 -0.67 -13.07
C PRO A 118 -11.78 0.32 -14.08
N SER A 119 -12.23 0.32 -15.34
CA SER A 119 -11.75 1.27 -16.36
C SER A 119 -12.11 2.73 -16.05
N LEU A 120 -13.10 2.96 -15.18
CA LEU A 120 -13.54 4.29 -14.80
C LEU A 120 -12.63 4.95 -13.76
N TYR A 121 -11.72 4.20 -13.13
CA TYR A 121 -10.92 4.70 -12.01
C TYR A 121 -9.56 5.21 -12.47
N ARG A 122 -9.33 6.51 -12.28
CA ARG A 122 -8.06 7.18 -12.65
C ARG A 122 -6.84 6.53 -11.99
N TYR A 123 -6.93 6.17 -10.71
CA TYR A 123 -5.80 5.65 -9.94
C TYR A 123 -5.34 4.24 -10.35
N ILE A 124 -6.10 3.52 -11.18
CA ILE A 124 -5.65 2.27 -11.81
C ILE A 124 -5.46 2.43 -13.32
N SER A 125 -5.29 3.68 -13.77
CA SER A 125 -5.01 4.07 -15.15
C SER A 125 -6.05 3.59 -16.18
N GLY A 126 -7.28 3.29 -15.74
CA GLY A 126 -8.35 2.77 -16.59
C GLY A 126 -8.05 1.44 -17.29
N ARG A 127 -6.98 0.73 -16.89
CA ARG A 127 -6.53 -0.52 -17.50
C ARG A 127 -6.74 -1.66 -16.53
N PHE A 128 -7.73 -2.50 -16.80
CA PHE A 128 -7.88 -3.78 -16.11
C PHE A 128 -7.20 -4.90 -16.91
N GLY A 129 -6.77 -5.96 -16.21
CA GLY A 129 -6.14 -7.12 -16.82
C GLY A 129 -7.09 -7.88 -17.76
N THR A 130 -6.55 -8.78 -18.57
CA THR A 130 -7.36 -9.74 -19.35
C THR A 130 -8.13 -10.66 -18.40
N GLN A 131 -9.15 -11.38 -18.91
CA GLN A 131 -9.94 -12.31 -18.09
C GLN A 131 -9.05 -13.36 -17.38
N ASP A 132 -8.02 -13.87 -18.04
CA ASP A 132 -7.08 -14.83 -17.44
C ASP A 132 -6.30 -14.22 -16.25
N VAL A 133 -5.89 -12.96 -16.38
CA VAL A 133 -5.21 -12.23 -15.30
C VAL A 133 -6.18 -11.97 -14.15
N ALA A 134 -7.42 -11.62 -14.45
CA ALA A 134 -8.46 -11.43 -13.43
C ALA A 134 -8.73 -12.71 -12.63
N GLN A 135 -8.72 -13.90 -13.25
CA GLN A 135 -8.88 -15.16 -12.52
C GLN A 135 -7.72 -15.42 -11.54
N ARG A 136 -6.48 -15.11 -11.94
CA ARG A 136 -5.33 -15.21 -11.03
C ARG A 136 -5.44 -14.22 -9.88
N TRP A 137 -5.86 -12.99 -10.16
CA TRP A 137 -6.09 -11.97 -9.14
C TRP A 137 -7.20 -12.33 -8.17
N LYS A 138 -8.24 -13.01 -8.62
CA LYS A 138 -9.29 -13.55 -7.76
C LYS A 138 -8.73 -14.56 -6.75
N HIS A 139 -7.87 -15.48 -7.20
CA HIS A 139 -7.18 -16.41 -6.29
C HIS A 139 -6.28 -15.67 -5.29
N LYS A 140 -5.54 -14.66 -5.77
CA LYS A 140 -4.71 -13.82 -4.90
C LYS A 140 -5.52 -13.02 -3.89
N TYR A 141 -6.70 -12.56 -4.25
CA TYR A 141 -7.61 -11.91 -3.31
C TYR A 141 -8.05 -12.86 -2.20
N GLN A 142 -8.37 -14.12 -2.54
CA GLN A 142 -8.68 -15.13 -1.53
C GLN A 142 -7.51 -15.40 -0.58
N GLU A 143 -6.28 -15.45 -1.10
CA GLU A 143 -5.06 -15.55 -0.26
C GLU A 143 -4.95 -14.36 0.70
N VAL A 144 -5.29 -13.15 0.25
CA VAL A 144 -5.31 -11.94 1.09
C VAL A 144 -6.39 -12.02 2.17
N CYS A 145 -7.62 -12.41 1.84
CA CYS A 145 -8.70 -12.57 2.83
C CYS A 145 -8.32 -13.60 3.91
N ASN A 146 -7.81 -14.77 3.50
CA ASN A 146 -7.34 -15.79 4.44
C ASN A 146 -6.20 -15.27 5.33
N ALA A 147 -5.31 -14.44 4.79
CA ALA A 147 -4.24 -13.83 5.56
C ALA A 147 -4.75 -12.76 6.54
N LEU A 148 -5.77 -11.97 6.18
CA LEU A 148 -6.42 -11.01 7.09
C LEU A 148 -7.06 -11.73 8.29
N ASP A 149 -7.80 -12.81 8.04
CA ASP A 149 -8.39 -13.65 9.09
C ASP A 149 -7.32 -14.21 10.03
N MET A 150 -6.23 -14.75 9.45
CA MET A 150 -5.13 -15.34 10.22
C MET A 150 -4.38 -14.32 11.08
N VAL A 151 -4.22 -13.09 10.57
CA VAL A 151 -3.62 -11.98 11.33
C VAL A 151 -4.54 -11.48 12.45
N GLY A 152 -5.82 -11.81 12.43
CA GLY A 152 -6.79 -11.43 13.46
C GLY A 152 -7.56 -10.14 13.14
N PHE A 153 -7.78 -9.85 11.86
CA PHE A 153 -8.74 -8.82 11.45
C PHE A 153 -10.16 -9.35 11.64
N GLN A 154 -10.99 -8.59 12.36
CA GLN A 154 -12.42 -8.88 12.50
C GLN A 154 -13.15 -8.60 11.18
N GLU A 155 -14.29 -9.25 10.96
CA GLU A 155 -15.10 -9.04 9.74
C GLU A 155 -15.40 -7.56 9.49
N GLN A 156 -15.79 -6.81 10.52
CA GLN A 156 -16.04 -5.37 10.39
C GLN A 156 -14.77 -4.58 10.02
N GLU A 157 -13.62 -4.95 10.58
CA GLU A 157 -12.33 -4.30 10.25
C GLU A 157 -11.96 -4.54 8.78
N GLN A 158 -12.26 -5.71 8.23
CA GLN A 158 -12.03 -6.02 6.81
C GLN A 158 -12.97 -5.23 5.90
N VAL A 159 -14.25 -5.12 6.27
CA VAL A 159 -15.24 -4.30 5.56
C VAL A 159 -14.82 -2.82 5.57
N ASP A 160 -14.38 -2.31 6.71
CA ASP A 160 -13.90 -0.93 6.84
C ASP A 160 -12.65 -0.69 5.97
N MET A 161 -11.73 -1.66 5.92
CA MET A 161 -10.56 -1.60 5.06
C MET A 161 -10.94 -1.54 3.58
N GLN A 162 -11.84 -2.42 3.13
CA GLN A 162 -12.35 -2.45 1.76
C GLN A 162 -13.07 -1.15 1.40
N ALA A 163 -13.87 -0.61 2.32
CA ALA A 163 -14.53 0.68 2.16
C ALA A 163 -13.54 1.85 2.04
N ILE A 164 -12.45 1.85 2.81
CA ILE A 164 -11.39 2.86 2.68
C ILE A 164 -10.70 2.73 1.31
N LEU A 165 -10.39 1.53 0.85
CA LEU A 165 -9.76 1.31 -0.46
C LEU A 165 -10.67 1.73 -1.62
N ALA A 166 -11.95 1.38 -1.58
CA ALA A 166 -12.96 1.82 -2.54
C ALA A 166 -13.13 3.36 -2.51
N GLY A 167 -13.07 3.95 -1.32
CA GLY A 167 -13.08 5.40 -1.15
C GLY A 167 -11.84 6.08 -1.74
N VAL A 168 -10.65 5.50 -1.58
CA VAL A 168 -9.41 6.00 -2.20
C VAL A 168 -9.53 6.01 -3.72
N LEU A 169 -10.06 4.93 -4.31
CA LEU A 169 -10.29 4.85 -5.76
C LEU A 169 -11.29 5.92 -6.24
N SER A 170 -12.44 6.03 -5.57
CA SER A 170 -13.48 7.00 -5.91
C SER A 170 -12.99 8.44 -5.75
N LEU A 171 -12.16 8.71 -4.74
CA LEU A 171 -11.57 10.02 -4.52
C LEU A 171 -10.72 10.46 -5.72
N GLY A 172 -10.00 9.55 -6.38
CA GLY A 172 -9.18 9.89 -7.55
C GLY A 172 -9.95 10.42 -8.77
N ASN A 173 -11.25 10.12 -8.83
CA ASN A 173 -12.15 10.58 -9.89
C ASN A 173 -12.78 11.96 -9.60
N VAL A 174 -12.57 12.52 -8.41
CA VAL A 174 -13.09 13.84 -8.06
C VAL A 174 -12.30 14.93 -8.80
N THR A 175 -13.00 15.71 -9.62
CA THR A 175 -12.49 16.85 -10.38
C THR A 175 -13.00 18.18 -9.84
N PHE A 176 -12.26 19.25 -10.14
CA PHE A 176 -12.50 20.59 -9.62
C PHE A 176 -12.69 21.58 -10.77
N GLU A 177 -13.61 22.51 -10.60
CA GLU A 177 -13.96 23.53 -11.59
C GLU A 177 -14.03 24.93 -10.96
N PRO A 178 -13.81 26.00 -11.75
CA PRO A 178 -14.02 27.36 -11.31
C PRO A 178 -15.45 27.61 -10.82
N GLU A 179 -15.60 28.37 -9.74
CA GLU A 179 -16.87 28.95 -9.36
C GLU A 179 -16.98 30.38 -9.89
N GLU A 180 -17.96 30.62 -10.77
CA GLU A 180 -18.12 31.88 -11.50
C GLU A 180 -18.42 33.08 -10.60
N SER A 181 -19.01 32.86 -9.42
CA SER A 181 -19.51 33.93 -8.56
C SER A 181 -18.46 34.60 -7.66
N ASN A 182 -17.32 33.95 -7.41
CA ASN A 182 -16.39 34.38 -6.35
C ASN A 182 -14.91 34.05 -6.65
N GLY A 183 -14.60 33.47 -7.82
CA GLY A 183 -13.22 33.07 -8.15
C GLY A 183 -12.69 31.92 -7.28
N SER A 184 -13.58 31.26 -6.53
CA SER A 184 -13.33 30.05 -5.76
C SER A 184 -13.28 28.82 -6.66
N VAL A 185 -12.83 27.70 -6.10
CA VAL A 185 -12.86 26.39 -6.77
C VAL A 185 -13.91 25.53 -6.08
N LYS A 186 -14.75 24.87 -6.88
CA LYS A 186 -15.74 23.91 -6.38
C LYS A 186 -15.51 22.54 -6.98
N VAL A 187 -16.08 21.52 -6.36
CA VAL A 187 -16.09 20.18 -6.94
C VAL A 187 -17.06 20.16 -8.11
N SER A 188 -16.66 19.56 -9.23
CA SER A 188 -17.51 19.46 -10.41
C SER A 188 -18.78 18.66 -10.12
N GLU A 189 -19.90 19.07 -10.71
CA GLU A 189 -21.19 18.39 -10.54
C GLU A 189 -21.13 16.92 -10.99
N ALA A 190 -20.32 16.61 -12.02
CA ALA A 190 -20.05 15.25 -12.47
C ALA A 190 -19.33 14.38 -11.40
N SER A 191 -18.66 15.01 -10.44
CA SER A 191 -17.89 14.34 -9.37
C SER A 191 -18.68 14.07 -8.10
N ARG A 192 -19.94 14.51 -8.03
CA ARG A 192 -20.78 14.32 -6.84
C ARG A 192 -21.13 12.87 -6.55
N GLY A 193 -21.27 12.05 -7.59
CA GLY A 193 -21.47 10.60 -7.43
C GLY A 193 -20.26 9.95 -6.76
N TRP A 194 -19.05 10.27 -7.22
CA TRP A 194 -17.80 9.78 -6.66
C TRP A 194 -17.58 10.22 -5.21
N LEU A 195 -17.92 11.48 -4.87
CA LEU A 195 -17.88 11.97 -3.49
C LEU A 195 -18.81 11.22 -2.53
N LYS A 196 -19.99 10.79 -3.00
CA LYS A 196 -20.89 9.96 -2.18
C LYS A 196 -20.34 8.55 -1.97
N ALA A 197 -19.59 8.03 -2.95
CA ALA A 197 -18.95 6.72 -2.87
C ALA A 197 -17.66 6.72 -2.03
N THR A 198 -17.01 7.88 -1.83
CA THR A 198 -16.02 8.00 -0.77
C THR A 198 -16.74 7.83 0.56
N ALA A 199 -16.42 6.81 1.35
CA ALA A 199 -17.04 6.46 2.64
C ALA A 199 -16.99 7.57 3.73
N VAL A 200 -16.69 8.81 3.35
CA VAL A 200 -16.81 9.99 4.18
C VAL A 200 -18.26 10.45 4.17
N SER A 201 -18.98 10.13 5.25
CA SER A 201 -20.38 10.47 5.49
C SER A 201 -20.73 11.97 5.39
N GLN A 202 -19.73 12.84 5.24
CA GLN A 202 -19.90 14.27 5.03
C GLN A 202 -19.13 14.75 3.79
N VAL A 203 -19.80 14.70 2.64
CA VAL A 203 -19.37 15.29 1.36
C VAL A 203 -18.87 16.74 1.53
N ASN A 204 -19.46 17.48 2.47
CA ASN A 204 -19.09 18.86 2.79
C ASN A 204 -17.70 19.00 3.43
N VAL A 205 -17.22 17.99 4.15
CA VAL A 205 -15.91 18.06 4.82
C VAL A 205 -14.79 17.82 3.83
N LEU A 206 -14.95 16.87 2.90
CA LEU A 206 -13.99 16.65 1.82
C LEU A 206 -13.92 17.82 0.85
N SER A 207 -15.08 18.37 0.44
CA SER A 207 -15.10 19.55 -0.43
C SER A 207 -14.44 20.76 0.25
N GLN A 208 -14.67 20.96 1.55
CA GLN A 208 -14.01 22.02 2.32
C GLN A 208 -12.52 21.76 2.57
N LEU A 209 -12.10 20.51 2.79
CA LEU A 209 -10.68 20.16 2.98
C LEU A 209 -9.86 20.39 1.72
N VAL A 210 -10.48 20.15 0.56
CA VAL A 210 -9.80 20.24 -0.73
C VAL A 210 -9.85 21.66 -1.32
N CYS A 211 -10.99 22.37 -1.19
CA CYS A 211 -11.18 23.70 -1.78
C CYS A 211 -10.83 24.89 -0.87
N ARG A 212 -10.15 24.67 0.27
CA ARG A 212 -9.83 25.71 1.26
C ARG A 212 -8.70 26.66 0.86
N VAL A 213 -8.18 26.59 -0.36
CA VAL A 213 -7.09 27.45 -0.83
C VAL A 213 -7.67 28.81 -1.23
N PRO A 214 -7.44 29.90 -0.48
CA PRO A 214 -7.88 31.22 -0.90
C PRO A 214 -7.09 31.64 -2.14
N CYS A 215 -7.76 31.78 -3.27
CA CYS A 215 -7.20 32.48 -4.43
C CYS A 215 -7.15 33.97 -4.07
N SER A 216 -6.00 34.44 -3.61
CA SER A 216 -5.77 35.89 -3.40
C SER A 216 -5.88 36.61 -4.76
N PRO A 217 -6.36 37.88 -4.80
CA PRO A 217 -6.35 38.70 -6.01
C PRO A 217 -4.95 38.89 -6.61
N TRP A 218 -3.89 38.59 -5.84
CA TRP A 218 -2.48 38.73 -6.20
C TRP A 218 -1.78 37.36 -6.40
N SER A 219 -2.51 36.25 -6.31
CA SER A 219 -2.03 34.87 -6.42
C SER A 219 -2.68 34.16 -7.62
N PRO A 220 -2.17 32.98 -8.05
CA PRO A 220 -2.14 32.57 -9.45
C PRO A 220 -3.54 32.29 -10.02
N SER A 221 -3.66 32.37 -11.35
CA SER A 221 -4.87 32.09 -12.13
C SER A 221 -5.69 30.93 -11.56
N VAL A 222 -7.02 30.97 -11.67
CA VAL A 222 -7.96 29.92 -11.19
C VAL A 222 -7.52 28.49 -11.52
N SER A 223 -6.85 28.28 -12.66
CA SER A 223 -6.25 26.99 -13.04
C SER A 223 -5.26 26.43 -12.02
N CYS A 224 -4.51 27.29 -11.33
CA CYS A 224 -3.56 26.91 -10.28
C CYS A 224 -4.28 26.55 -8.97
N CYS A 225 -5.39 27.22 -8.64
CA CYS A 225 -6.20 26.81 -7.50
C CYS A 225 -6.81 25.41 -7.73
N CYS A 226 -7.24 25.08 -8.96
CA CYS A 226 -7.71 23.72 -9.29
C CYS A 226 -6.60 22.66 -9.16
N SER A 227 -5.36 22.98 -9.56
CA SER A 227 -4.24 22.04 -9.39
C SER A 227 -3.91 21.81 -7.91
N LEU A 228 -3.94 22.87 -7.07
CA LEU A 228 -3.74 22.73 -5.63
C LEU A 228 -4.82 21.87 -4.96
N CYS A 229 -6.07 21.98 -5.41
CA CYS A 229 -7.15 21.11 -4.96
C CYS A 229 -6.90 19.64 -5.35
N ALA A 230 -6.42 19.39 -6.58
CA ALA A 230 -6.03 18.06 -7.01
C ALA A 230 -4.87 17.49 -6.17
N ASP A 231 -3.87 18.32 -5.84
CA ASP A 231 -2.75 17.91 -4.99
C ASP A 231 -3.21 17.57 -3.56
N ALA A 232 -4.17 18.33 -3.00
CA ALA A 232 -4.76 18.06 -1.70
C ALA A 232 -5.55 16.75 -1.70
N ARG A 233 -6.39 16.52 -2.72
CA ARG A 233 -7.10 15.25 -2.94
C ARG A 233 -6.14 14.06 -3.01
N ASP A 234 -5.09 14.19 -3.80
CA ASP A 234 -4.07 13.15 -3.96
C ASP A 234 -3.32 12.91 -2.66
N SER A 235 -3.05 13.95 -1.88
CA SER A 235 -2.42 13.84 -0.56
C SER A 235 -3.31 13.08 0.43
N ILE A 236 -4.63 13.32 0.42
CA ILE A 236 -5.59 12.57 1.25
C ILE A 236 -5.57 11.09 0.87
N ALA A 237 -5.60 10.77 -0.44
CA ALA A 237 -5.52 9.39 -0.92
C ALA A 237 -4.24 8.68 -0.46
N LYS A 238 -3.08 9.35 -0.59
CA LYS A 238 -1.77 8.84 -0.12
C LYS A 238 -1.75 8.57 1.38
N VAL A 239 -2.33 9.48 2.17
CA VAL A 239 -2.39 9.35 3.63
C VAL A 239 -3.32 8.21 4.04
N ALA A 240 -4.51 8.12 3.46
CA ALA A 240 -5.47 7.06 3.75
C ALA A 240 -4.87 5.68 3.46
N TYR A 241 -4.29 5.49 2.27
CA TYR A 241 -3.63 4.23 1.91
C TYR A 241 -2.45 3.91 2.84
N GLY A 242 -1.61 4.91 3.14
CA GLY A 242 -0.49 4.72 4.07
C GLY A 242 -0.93 4.35 5.49
N ARG A 243 -2.09 4.84 5.95
CA ARG A 243 -2.67 4.47 7.25
C ARG A 243 -3.21 3.04 7.24
N VAL A 244 -3.85 2.60 6.15
CA VAL A 244 -4.27 1.20 5.98
C VAL A 244 -3.05 0.26 6.01
N PHE A 245 -1.99 0.60 5.29
CA PHE A 245 -0.76 -0.18 5.30
C PHE A 245 -0.13 -0.26 6.71
N GLY A 246 -0.03 0.88 7.40
CA GLY A 246 0.47 0.91 8.78
C GLY A 246 -0.40 0.10 9.74
N TRP A 247 -1.73 0.14 9.58
CA TRP A 247 -2.64 -0.67 10.38
C TRP A 247 -2.41 -2.18 10.19
N ILE A 248 -2.19 -2.61 8.96
CA ILE A 248 -1.81 -4.00 8.65
C ILE A 248 -0.51 -4.37 9.35
N VAL A 249 0.52 -3.53 9.27
CA VAL A 249 1.81 -3.79 9.92
C VAL A 249 1.66 -3.84 11.45
N CYS A 250 0.83 -2.98 12.05
CA CYS A 250 0.52 -3.03 13.47
C CYS A 250 -0.12 -4.38 13.86
N LYS A 251 -1.15 -4.83 13.14
CA LYS A 251 -1.82 -6.11 13.41
C LYS A 251 -0.88 -7.31 13.22
N ILE A 252 -0.01 -7.26 12.21
CA ILE A 252 1.05 -8.27 12.04
C ILE A 252 2.00 -8.28 13.24
N ASN A 253 2.42 -7.11 13.72
CA ASN A 253 3.30 -7.02 14.89
C ASN A 253 2.62 -7.50 16.17
N GLU A 254 1.32 -7.25 16.35
CA GLU A 254 0.54 -7.79 17.47
C GLU A 254 0.47 -9.31 17.43
N LEU A 255 0.25 -9.90 16.24
CA LEU A 255 0.26 -11.34 16.03
C LEU A 255 1.62 -11.98 16.34
N LEU A 256 2.71 -11.31 15.94
CA LEU A 256 4.08 -11.83 16.04
C LEU A 256 4.78 -11.48 17.37
N ALA A 257 4.11 -10.72 18.25
CA ALA A 257 4.67 -10.26 19.51
C ALA A 257 5.12 -11.42 20.41
N GLU A 258 6.19 -11.20 21.18
CA GLU A 258 6.65 -12.18 22.16
C GLU A 258 5.67 -12.35 23.31
N ASN A 259 5.35 -13.60 23.64
CA ASN A 259 4.73 -13.97 24.91
C ASN A 259 5.81 -14.31 25.96
N VAL A 260 6.68 -13.35 26.27
CA VAL A 260 7.77 -13.55 27.25
C VAL A 260 7.83 -12.36 28.20
N ASP A 261 8.17 -12.61 29.46
CA ASP A 261 8.40 -11.56 30.44
C ASP A 261 9.45 -10.56 29.94
N PRO A 262 9.24 -9.24 30.12
CA PRO A 262 10.12 -8.19 29.61
C PRO A 262 11.53 -8.21 30.25
N GLU A 263 11.73 -8.97 31.33
CA GLU A 263 13.05 -9.14 31.97
C GLU A 263 13.93 -10.20 31.30
N VAL A 264 13.39 -10.96 30.34
CA VAL A 264 14.15 -11.98 29.62
C VAL A 264 14.94 -11.35 28.48
N GLU A 265 16.27 -11.47 28.53
CA GLU A 265 17.13 -11.08 27.43
C GLU A 265 16.92 -12.00 26.21
N LEU A 266 16.50 -11.41 25.09
CA LEU A 266 16.31 -12.10 23.82
C LEU A 266 17.41 -11.70 22.84
N ARG A 267 17.91 -12.69 22.10
CA ARG A 267 18.85 -12.45 20.99
C ARG A 267 18.05 -12.14 19.73
N GLU A 268 18.58 -11.31 18.84
CA GLU A 268 17.88 -10.92 17.63
C GLU A 268 18.66 -11.27 16.36
N ILE A 269 17.95 -11.72 15.33
CA ILE A 269 18.46 -11.77 13.95
C ILE A 269 17.59 -10.84 13.11
N GLY A 270 18.21 -9.78 12.60
CA GLY A 270 17.58 -8.85 11.67
C GLY A 270 17.75 -9.30 10.22
N ILE A 271 16.67 -9.36 9.47
CA ILE A 271 16.67 -9.65 8.03
C ILE A 271 16.10 -8.44 7.31
N LEU A 272 16.93 -7.84 6.47
CA LEU A 272 16.59 -6.64 5.71
C LEU A 272 16.30 -6.99 4.24
N ASP A 273 15.09 -6.68 3.80
CA ASP A 273 14.63 -6.77 2.42
C ASP A 273 14.12 -5.41 1.97
N ILE A 274 14.95 -4.67 1.22
CA ILE A 274 14.57 -3.35 0.69
C ILE A 274 14.37 -3.40 -0.83
N PHE A 275 13.70 -2.38 -1.35
CA PHE A 275 13.65 -2.08 -2.78
C PHE A 275 15.06 -2.10 -3.39
N GLY A 276 15.15 -2.63 -4.61
CA GLY A 276 16.42 -2.67 -5.33
C GLY A 276 16.80 -1.32 -5.89
N PHE A 277 18.07 -1.19 -6.29
CA PHE A 277 18.49 -0.08 -7.14
C PHE A 277 17.65 -0.06 -8.43
N GLU A 278 17.21 1.14 -8.82
CA GLU A 278 16.34 1.36 -9.98
C GLU A 278 16.80 2.58 -10.78
N ASN A 279 16.81 2.45 -12.11
CA ASN A 279 17.13 3.54 -13.02
C ASN A 279 16.21 3.46 -14.25
N PHE A 280 15.23 4.36 -14.29
CA PHE A 280 14.27 4.47 -15.39
C PHE A 280 14.60 5.62 -16.33
N ALA A 281 13.86 5.74 -17.43
CA ALA A 281 14.01 6.86 -18.37
C ALA A 281 13.71 8.22 -17.73
N VAL A 282 12.77 8.26 -16.77
CA VAL A 282 12.47 9.43 -15.94
C VAL A 282 12.53 9.00 -14.48
N ASN A 283 13.47 9.55 -13.74
CA ASN A 283 13.62 9.30 -12.30
C ASN A 283 13.09 10.51 -11.51
N ARG A 284 12.34 10.24 -10.44
CA ARG A 284 11.76 11.23 -9.54
C ARG A 284 12.37 11.09 -8.14
N PHE A 285 11.80 11.80 -7.17
CA PHE A 285 12.26 11.79 -5.78
C PHE A 285 12.26 10.37 -5.18
N GLU A 286 11.32 9.53 -5.61
CA GLU A 286 11.20 8.13 -5.21
C GLU A 286 12.47 7.35 -5.54
N GLN A 287 12.95 7.41 -6.79
CA GLN A 287 14.18 6.71 -7.20
C GLN A 287 15.42 7.27 -6.49
N LEU A 288 15.45 8.58 -6.20
CA LEU A 288 16.53 9.17 -5.39
C LEU A 288 16.58 8.54 -3.99
N CYS A 289 15.43 8.47 -3.29
CA CYS A 289 15.37 7.82 -1.96
C CYS A 289 15.72 6.34 -2.02
N ILE A 290 15.25 5.63 -3.05
CA ILE A 290 15.50 4.21 -3.27
C ILE A 290 17.00 3.95 -3.46
N ASN A 291 17.63 4.70 -4.36
CA ASN A 291 19.04 4.54 -4.69
C ASN A 291 19.94 5.03 -3.57
N LEU A 292 19.58 6.11 -2.87
CA LEU A 292 20.33 6.58 -1.70
C LEU A 292 20.37 5.52 -0.58
N ALA A 293 19.25 4.84 -0.31
CA ALA A 293 19.24 3.77 0.69
C ALA A 293 20.11 2.57 0.25
N ASN A 294 20.13 2.25 -1.06
CA ASN A 294 21.02 1.22 -1.59
C ASN A 294 22.50 1.62 -1.46
N GLU A 295 22.84 2.89 -1.72
CA GLU A 295 24.20 3.42 -1.51
C GLU A 295 24.62 3.34 -0.03
N GLN A 296 23.72 3.68 0.90
CA GLN A 296 24.00 3.54 2.34
C GLN A 296 24.22 2.08 2.75
N LEU A 297 23.44 1.14 2.20
CA LEU A 297 23.68 -0.29 2.44
C LEU A 297 24.99 -0.77 1.83
N GLN A 298 25.36 -0.26 0.66
CA GLN A 298 26.65 -0.60 0.04
C GLN A 298 27.81 -0.03 0.86
N HIS A 299 27.67 1.18 1.39
CA HIS A 299 28.64 1.78 2.31
C HIS A 299 28.79 0.93 3.58
N PHE A 300 27.67 0.52 4.20
CA PHE A 300 27.68 -0.40 5.35
C PHE A 300 28.28 -1.77 5.02
N PHE A 301 28.15 -2.27 3.79
CA PHE A 301 28.79 -3.54 3.39
C PHE A 301 30.30 -3.41 3.22
N ASN A 302 30.77 -2.24 2.78
CA ASN A 302 32.18 -1.99 2.49
C ASN A 302 33.00 -1.62 3.73
N HIS A 303 32.36 -1.26 4.84
CA HIS A 303 33.00 -0.79 6.08
C HIS A 303 32.57 -1.62 7.29
#